data_AF-A0A927N7C4-F1
#
_entry.id   AF-A0A927N7C4-F1
#
_cell.length_a   1.000
_cell.length_b   1.000
_cell.length_c   1.000
_cell.angle_alpha   90.00
_cell.angle_beta   90.00
_cell.angle_gamma   90.00
#
_symmetry.space_group_name_H-M   'P 1'
#
loop_
_entity.id
_entity.type
_entity.pdbx_description
1 polymer ?
#
loop_
_entity_poly.entity_id
_entity_poly.type
_entity_poly.pdbx_seq_one_letter_code
_entity_poly.pdbx_strand_id
1 'polypeptide(L)'
;MDKNLIAIILALVMAVVTYLIRMIPFVFFRKKIKSKFIKSLLYYIPYAVLSAMTFPAIFYSTGSIVTASVGTAVALIASITKRSLVVVAVLAIGAVLGTYGITLLF
;
A
#
# COMPACT_ATOMS: atom_id res chain seq x y z
N MET A 1 -3.57 35.77 -20.03
CA MET A 1 -2.30 35.03 -20.11
C MET A 1 -2.41 33.71 -19.33
N ASP A 2 -3.29 32.87 -19.85
CA ASP A 2 -3.15 31.43 -20.11
C ASP A 2 -2.80 30.49 -18.96
N LYS A 3 -3.80 30.14 -18.14
CA LYS A 3 -3.79 29.03 -17.17
C LYS A 3 -3.21 27.72 -17.75
N ASN A 4 -3.34 27.52 -19.05
CA ASN A 4 -2.78 26.37 -19.78
C ASN A 4 -1.24 26.39 -19.81
N LEU A 5 -0.62 27.56 -19.92
CA LEU A 5 0.84 27.72 -19.92
C LEU A 5 1.42 27.36 -18.54
N ILE A 6 0.76 27.80 -17.47
CA ILE A 6 1.15 27.49 -16.08
C ILE A 6 1.02 25.98 -15.81
N ALA A 7 -0.05 25.34 -16.28
CA ALA A 7 -0.24 23.89 -16.14
C ALA A 7 0.85 23.09 -16.88
N ILE A 8 1.24 23.51 -18.09
CA ILE A 8 2.32 22.87 -18.86
C ILE A 8 3.66 23.01 -18.15
N ILE A 9 3.98 24.19 -17.60
CA ILE A 9 5.22 24.41 -16.86
C ILE A 9 5.27 23.54 -15.59
N LEU A 10 4.18 23.47 -14.82
CA LEU A 10 4.11 22.61 -13.63
C LEU A 10 4.25 21.13 -13.97
N ALA A 11 3.63 20.67 -15.05
CA ALA A 11 3.76 19.29 -15.53
C ALA A 11 5.21 18.98 -15.96
N LEU A 12 5.87 19.91 -16.67
CA LEU A 12 7.27 19.76 -17.08
C LEU A 12 8.20 19.69 -15.87
N VAL A 13 8.01 20.59 -14.89
CA VAL A 13 8.80 20.60 -13.65
C VAL A 13 8.58 19.31 -12.85
N MET A 14 7.33 18.87 -12.68
CA MET A 14 7.02 17.63 -11.97
C MET A 14 7.62 16.40 -12.66
N ALA A 15 7.58 16.35 -14.00
CA ALA A 15 8.21 15.28 -14.78
C ALA A 15 9.73 15.27 -14.61
N VAL A 16 10.39 16.43 -14.71
CA VAL A 16 11.85 16.55 -14.54
C VAL A 16 12.28 16.13 -13.14
N VAL A 17 11.64 16.65 -12.10
CA VAL A 17 11.97 16.34 -10.70
C VAL A 17 11.76 14.86 -10.40
N THR A 18 10.63 14.28 -10.83
CA THR A 18 10.33 12.85 -10.60
C THR A 18 11.31 11.94 -11.34
N TYR A 19 11.66 12.30 -12.58
CA TYR A 19 12.61 11.52 -13.38
C TYR A 19 14.02 11.57 -12.78
N LEU A 20 14.46 12.75 -12.34
CA LEU A 20 15.78 12.94 -11.74
C LEU A 20 15.93 12.12 -10.45
N ILE A 21 14.94 12.19 -9.55
CA ILE A 21 14.95 11.44 -8.27
C ILE A 21 14.92 9.92 -8.50
N ARG A 22 14.21 9.42 -9.52
CA ARG A 22 14.19 7.98 -9.85
C ARG A 22 15.46 7.53 -10.58
N MET A 23 16.05 8.36 -11.43
CA MET A 23 17.27 8.03 -12.17
C MET A 23 18.52 7.98 -11.28
N ILE A 24 18.64 8.89 -10.31
CA ILE A 24 19.76 8.94 -9.37
C ILE A 24 20.04 7.58 -8.68
N PRO A 25 19.05 6.90 -8.07
CA PRO A 25 19.28 5.59 -7.45
C PRO A 25 19.65 4.53 -8.48
N PHE A 26 19.08 4.53 -9.69
CA PHE A 26 19.48 3.59 -10.76
C PHE A 26 20.91 3.80 -11.26
N VAL A 27 21.39 5.05 -11.31
CA VAL A 27 22.76 5.39 -11.74
C VAL A 27 23.78 5.07 -10.64
N PHE A 28 23.45 5.30 -9.36
CA PHE A 28 24.33 4.95 -8.24
C PHE A 28 24.36 3.44 -7.94
N PHE A 29 23.26 2.70 -8.12
CA PHE A 29 23.19 1.24 -7.91
C PHE A 29 23.78 0.40 -9.05
N ARG A 30 24.63 0.97 -9.92
CA ARG A 30 25.33 0.24 -10.99
C ARG A 30 26.48 -0.66 -10.52
N LYS A 31 26.81 -0.69 -9.21
CA LYS A 31 27.76 -1.68 -8.69
C LYS A 31 27.07 -3.05 -8.56
N LYS A 32 27.56 -4.06 -9.30
CA LYS A 32 27.18 -5.46 -9.11
C LYS A 32 27.27 -5.81 -7.61
N ILE A 33 26.12 -5.98 -6.98
CA ILE A 33 26.02 -6.37 -5.57
C ILE A 33 26.56 -7.82 -5.48
N LYS A 34 27.84 -7.96 -5.11
CA LYS A 34 28.51 -9.27 -4.96
C LYS A 34 28.11 -10.02 -3.68
N SER A 35 27.37 -9.39 -2.76
CA SER A 35 26.96 -10.00 -1.49
C SER A 35 25.51 -10.51 -1.53
N LYS A 36 25.31 -11.79 -1.19
CA LYS A 36 23.99 -12.44 -1.08
C LYS A 36 23.06 -11.70 -0.11
N PHE A 37 23.62 -11.06 0.93
CA PHE A 37 22.85 -10.35 1.96
C PHE A 37 22.14 -9.10 1.42
N ILE A 38 22.85 -8.24 0.70
CA ILE A 38 22.27 -6.99 0.15
C ILE A 38 21.26 -7.30 -0.96
N LYS A 39 21.47 -8.35 -1.75
CA LYS A 39 20.50 -8.78 -2.77
C LYS A 39 19.21 -9.30 -2.15
N SER A 40 19.30 -10.12 -1.10
CA SER A 40 18.12 -10.56 -0.35
C SER A 40 17.42 -9.38 0.32
N LEU A 41 18.17 -8.47 0.96
CA LEU A 41 17.61 -7.28 1.59
C LEU A 41 16.83 -6.40 0.59
N LEU A 42 17.42 -6.07 -0.57
CA LEU A 42 16.75 -5.27 -1.60
C LEU A 42 15.49 -5.94 -2.17
N TYR A 43 15.46 -7.27 -2.25
CA TYR A 43 14.26 -7.99 -2.68
C TYR A 43 13.14 -7.92 -1.64
N TYR A 44 13.46 -7.99 -0.35
CA TYR A 44 12.46 -7.95 0.72
C TYR A 44 11.99 -6.53 1.10
N ILE A 45 12.80 -5.48 0.86
CA ILE A 45 12.47 -4.09 1.21
C ILE A 45 11.10 -3.65 0.64
N PRO A 46 10.79 -3.79 -0.67
CA PRO A 46 9.51 -3.31 -1.21
C PRO A 46 8.30 -4.00 -0.59
N TYR A 47 8.39 -5.32 -0.36
CA TYR A 47 7.30 -6.09 0.25
C TYR A 47 7.12 -5.76 1.74
N ALA A 48 8.23 -5.56 2.47
CA ALA A 48 8.20 -5.14 3.86
C ALA A 48 7.60 -3.74 4.01
N VAL A 49 8.00 -2.80 3.13
CA VAL A 49 7.47 -1.43 3.12
C VAL A 49 5.98 -1.41 2.76
N LEU A 50 5.56 -2.15 1.73
CA LEU A 50 4.14 -2.25 1.36
C LEU A 50 3.29 -2.80 2.52
N SER A 51 3.79 -3.83 3.21
CA SER A 51 3.12 -4.39 4.39
C SER A 51 3.10 -3.40 5.55
N ALA A 52 4.20 -2.70 5.81
CA ALA A 52 4.30 -1.69 6.87
C ALA A 52 3.40 -0.47 6.64
N MET A 53 3.09 -0.14 5.39
CA MET A 53 2.10 0.89 5.04
C MET A 53 0.67 0.39 5.18
N THR A 54 0.42 -0.87 4.81
CA THR A 54 -0.93 -1.44 4.79
C THR A 54 -1.43 -1.79 6.20
N PHE A 55 -0.56 -2.35 7.04
CA PHE A 55 -0.90 -2.77 8.40
C PHE A 55 -1.55 -1.65 9.24
N PRO A 56 -0.97 -0.44 9.37
CA PRO A 56 -1.63 0.66 10.08
C PRO A 56 -2.89 1.14 9.36
N ALA A 57 -2.88 1.23 8.02
CA ALA A 57 -4.02 1.73 7.24
C ALA A 57 -5.29 0.90 7.47
N ILE A 58 -5.17 -0.42 7.63
CA ILE A 58 -6.32 -1.30 7.90
C ILE A 58 -7.00 -0.97 9.23
N PHE A 59 -6.24 -0.60 10.27
CA PHE A 59 -6.81 -0.25 11.57
C PHE A 59 -7.44 1.15 11.59
N TYR A 60 -6.87 2.10 10.84
CA TYR A 60 -7.36 3.49 10.81
C TYR A 60 -8.51 3.73 9.81
N SER A 61 -8.66 2.90 8.77
CA SER A 61 -9.68 3.12 7.71
C SER A 61 -11.12 3.15 8.22
N THR A 62 -11.34 2.59 9.40
CA THR A 62 -12.66 2.16 9.83
C THR A 62 -13.19 3.06 10.96
N GLY A 63 -12.33 3.74 11.72
CA GLY A 63 -12.74 4.65 12.82
C GLY A 63 -13.01 3.95 14.16
N SER A 64 -13.38 2.67 14.15
CA SER A 64 -13.43 1.80 15.34
C SER A 64 -12.44 0.63 15.26
N ILE A 65 -11.59 0.51 16.28
CA ILE A 65 -10.58 -0.56 16.43
C ILE A 65 -11.24 -1.95 16.47
N VAL A 66 -12.43 -2.06 17.06
CA VAL A 66 -13.15 -3.34 17.21
C VAL A 66 -13.57 -3.89 15.85
N THR A 67 -14.13 -3.03 15.01
CA THR A 67 -14.56 -3.43 13.66
C THR A 67 -13.39 -3.71 12.73
N ALA A 68 -12.28 -2.97 12.88
CA ALA A 68 -11.08 -3.19 12.09
C ALA A 68 -10.38 -4.52 12.45
N SER A 69 -10.34 -4.88 13.73
CA SER A 69 -9.75 -6.16 14.16
C SER A 69 -10.56 -7.36 13.66
N VAL A 70 -11.90 -7.27 13.66
CA VAL A 70 -12.77 -8.31 13.08
C VAL A 70 -12.55 -8.44 11.57
N GLY A 71 -12.52 -7.33 10.83
CA GLY A 71 -12.24 -7.35 9.39
C GLY A 71 -10.86 -7.95 9.07
N THR A 72 -9.85 -7.61 9.88
CA THR A 72 -8.49 -8.15 9.73
C THR A 72 -8.42 -9.65 10.03
N ALA A 73 -9.13 -10.12 11.07
CA ALA A 73 -9.18 -11.55 11.41
C ALA A 73 -9.84 -12.36 10.29
N VAL A 74 -10.96 -11.88 9.74
CA VAL A 74 -11.64 -12.53 8.61
C VAL A 74 -10.74 -12.53 7.37
N ALA A 75 -10.04 -11.42 7.09
CA ALA A 75 -9.10 -11.33 5.98
C ALA A 75 -7.94 -12.33 6.13
N LEU A 76 -7.36 -12.45 7.34
CA LEU A 76 -6.27 -13.40 7.64
C LEU A 76 -6.70 -14.85 7.43
N ILE A 77 -7.86 -15.23 7.99
CA ILE A 77 -8.39 -16.61 7.86
C ILE A 77 -8.68 -16.93 6.38
N ALA A 78 -9.30 -16.00 5.66
CA ALA A 78 -9.58 -16.18 4.24
C ALA A 78 -8.30 -16.25 3.39
N SER A 79 -7.27 -15.47 3.73
CA SER A 79 -5.97 -15.48 3.05
C SER A 79 -5.23 -16.81 3.18
N ILE A 80 -5.31 -17.48 4.33
CA ILE A 80 -4.64 -18.79 4.56
C ILE A 80 -5.26 -19.89 3.67
N THR A 81 -6.52 -19.73 3.28
CA THR A 81 -7.24 -20.72 2.46
C THR A 81 -6.90 -20.63 0.96
N LYS A 82 -5.79 -19.94 0.61
CA LYS A 82 -5.34 -19.68 -0.78
C LYS A 82 -6.44 -19.11 -1.70
N ARG A 83 -7.39 -18.34 -1.15
CA ARG A 83 -8.48 -17.71 -1.91
C ARG A 83 -7.94 -16.52 -2.71
N SER A 84 -8.65 -16.14 -3.77
CA SER A 84 -8.28 -14.97 -4.58
C SER A 84 -8.38 -13.68 -3.76
N LEU A 85 -7.52 -12.71 -4.07
CA LEU A 85 -7.47 -11.41 -3.36
C LEU A 85 -8.84 -10.72 -3.32
N VAL A 86 -9.60 -10.81 -4.41
CA VAL A 86 -10.95 -10.23 -4.52
C VAL A 86 -11.92 -10.90 -3.54
N VAL A 87 -11.86 -12.22 -3.37
CA VAL A 87 -12.73 -12.94 -2.42
C VAL A 87 -12.38 -12.54 -0.98
N VAL A 88 -11.09 -12.41 -0.65
CA VAL A 88 -10.65 -11.96 0.67
C VAL A 88 -11.16 -10.53 0.94
N ALA A 89 -11.05 -9.63 -0.04
CA ALA A 89 -11.52 -8.25 0.08
C ALA A 89 -13.04 -8.18 0.31
N VAL A 90 -13.83 -8.91 -0.48
CA VAL A 90 -15.30 -8.93 -0.33
C VAL A 90 -15.72 -9.50 1.03
N LEU A 91 -15.07 -10.57 1.50
CA LEU A 91 -15.35 -11.14 2.83
C LEU A 91 -14.99 -10.19 3.97
N ALA A 92 -13.85 -9.51 3.88
CA ALA A 92 -13.42 -8.53 4.87
C ALA A 92 -14.39 -7.33 4.92
N ILE A 93 -14.78 -6.79 3.76
CA ILE A 93 -15.74 -5.69 3.67
C ILE A 93 -17.11 -6.12 4.22
N GLY A 94 -17.58 -7.32 3.88
CA GLY A 94 -18.83 -7.86 4.41
C GLY A 94 -18.81 -8.03 5.94
N ALA A 95 -17.70 -8.51 6.50
CA ALA A 95 -17.53 -8.63 7.95
C ALA A 95 -17.48 -7.28 8.68
N VAL A 96 -16.79 -6.29 8.09
CA VAL A 96 -16.75 -4.92 8.62
C VAL A 96 -18.14 -4.30 8.54
N LEU A 97 -18.85 -4.40 7.42
CA LEU A 97 -20.21 -3.88 7.27
C LEU A 97 -21.20 -4.52 8.25
N GLY A 98 -21.12 -5.83 8.44
CA GLY A 98 -21.97 -6.55 9.41
C GLY A 98 -21.71 -6.08 10.84
N THR A 99 -20.44 -5.90 11.22
CA THR A 99 -20.09 -5.40 12.56
C THR A 99 -20.40 -3.92 12.76
N TYR A 100 -20.22 -3.06 11.75
CA TYR A 100 -20.69 -1.66 11.79
C TYR A 100 -22.19 -1.57 12.00
N GLY A 101 -22.95 -2.38 11.25
CA GLY A 101 -24.41 -2.42 11.38
C GLY A 101 -24.84 -2.84 12.78
N ILE A 102 -24.17 -3.80 13.40
CA ILE A 102 -24.45 -4.23 14.78
C ILE A 102 -24.08 -3.15 15.82
N THR A 103 -22.94 -2.47 15.65
CA THR A 103 -22.46 -1.46 16.60
C THR A 103 -23.22 -0.13 16.53
N LEU A 104 -23.88 0.18 15.42
CA LEU A 104 -24.69 1.41 15.25
C LEU A 104 -26.17 1.18 15.64
N LEU A 105 -26.60 -0.08 15.76
CA LEU A 105 -27.97 -0.48 16.15
C LEU A 105 -28.15 -0.58 17.69
N PHE A 106 -27.04 -0.50 18.45
CA PHE A 106 -26.99 -0.32 19.91
C PHE A 106 -26.44 1.07 20.23
#